data_AF-A0A371SKA3-F1
#
_entry.id   AF-A0A371SKA3-F1
#
_cell.length_a   1.000
_cell.length_b   1.000
_cell.length_c   1.000
_cell.angle_alpha   90.00
_cell.angle_beta   90.00
_cell.angle_gamma   90.00
#
_symmetry.space_group_name_H-M   'P 1'
#
loop_
_entity.id
_entity.type
_entity.pdbx_description
1 polymer ?
#
loop_
_entity_poly.entity_id
_entity_poly.type
_entity_poly.pdbx_seq_one_letter_code
_entity_poly.pdbx_strand_id
1 'polypeptide(L)'
;MKLLRILLFVLIMMLLAGCNKEELQWYEMVVFQPVETPETINTWSAQLQYVNYSEMKETPPDILKLTYNGVGSPVPNEVMFHIQGTSISGDIELKNDGTGEAIIDREQLLDYLDTIILEDGTITGSIPLVLSWGDLTEEITLPYLTAVKDFEKTTLDKLLKFLS
;
A
#
# COMPACT_ATOMS: atom_id res chain seq x y z
N MET A 1 31.88 -7.91 -52.85
CA MET A 1 30.73 -8.70 -52.34
C MET A 1 30.84 -9.15 -50.87
N LYS A 2 32.03 -9.26 -50.26
CA LYS A 2 32.17 -9.70 -48.86
C LYS A 2 31.87 -8.60 -47.81
N LEU A 3 32.25 -7.34 -48.06
CA LEU A 3 31.99 -6.23 -47.12
C LEU A 3 30.50 -5.88 -46.96
N LEU A 4 29.73 -5.89 -48.05
CA LEU A 4 28.29 -5.56 -48.03
C LEU A 4 27.48 -6.54 -47.15
N ARG A 5 27.88 -7.82 -47.13
CA ARG A 5 27.23 -8.85 -46.31
C ARG A 5 27.52 -8.68 -44.81
N ILE A 6 28.71 -8.17 -44.46
CA ILE A 6 29.09 -7.90 -43.07
C ILE A 6 28.34 -6.68 -42.55
N LEU A 7 28.22 -5.62 -43.35
CA LEU A 7 27.49 -4.40 -42.97
C LEU A 7 26.01 -4.69 -42.67
N LEU A 8 25.37 -5.53 -43.48
CA LEU A 8 23.98 -5.94 -43.28
C LEU A 8 23.81 -6.76 -41.98
N PHE A 9 24.77 -7.62 -41.65
CA PHE A 9 24.77 -8.41 -40.42
C PHE A 9 24.91 -7.54 -39.16
N VAL A 10 25.77 -6.53 -39.21
CA VAL A 10 25.96 -5.58 -38.10
C VAL A 10 24.72 -4.71 -37.91
N LEU A 11 24.07 -4.27 -39.00
CA LEU A 11 22.84 -3.49 -38.94
C LEU A 11 21.68 -4.30 -38.33
N ILE A 12 21.55 -5.57 -38.71
CA ILE A 12 20.55 -6.50 -38.15
C ILE A 12 20.83 -6.77 -36.68
N MET A 13 22.09 -6.94 -36.27
CA MET A 13 22.44 -7.06 -34.85
C MET A 13 22.13 -5.78 -34.05
N MET A 14 22.35 -4.59 -34.61
CA MET A 14 21.96 -3.34 -33.94
C MET A 14 20.44 -3.17 -33.83
N LEU A 15 19.68 -3.58 -34.84
CA LEU A 15 18.21 -3.59 -34.80
C LEU A 15 17.66 -4.62 -33.80
N LEU A 16 18.31 -5.79 -33.66
CA LEU A 16 17.93 -6.82 -32.69
C LEU A 16 18.35 -6.47 -31.25
N ALA A 17 19.42 -5.72 -31.06
CA ALA A 17 19.83 -5.21 -29.74
C ALA A 17 19.00 -4.00 -29.28
N GLY A 18 18.25 -3.36 -30.19
CA GLY A 18 17.46 -2.15 -29.92
C GLY A 18 16.05 -2.39 -29.40
N CYS A 19 15.61 -3.63 -29.20
CA CYS A 19 14.22 -3.92 -28.84
C CYS A 19 14.16 -5.04 -27.78
N ASN A 20 14.38 -4.67 -26.51
CA ASN A 20 13.85 -5.34 -25.31
C ASN A 20 14.34 -4.59 -24.05
N LYS A 21 14.12 -3.29 -24.00
CA LYS A 21 13.91 -2.64 -22.70
C LYS A 21 12.40 -2.67 -22.49
N GLU A 22 11.91 -3.74 -21.87
CA GLU A 22 10.66 -3.61 -21.13
C GLU A 22 10.87 -2.41 -20.19
N GLU A 23 10.17 -1.30 -20.43
CA GLU A 23 10.20 -0.16 -19.52
C GLU A 23 9.80 -0.68 -18.14
N LEU A 24 10.61 -0.34 -17.14
CA LEU A 24 10.36 -0.71 -15.76
C LEU A 24 9.05 -0.06 -15.32
N GLN A 25 8.00 -0.86 -15.18
CA GLN A 25 6.72 -0.39 -14.66
C GLN A 25 6.86 -0.15 -13.15
N TRP A 26 6.34 0.98 -12.67
CA TRP A 26 6.38 1.37 -11.27
C TRP A 26 4.99 1.77 -10.75
N TYR A 27 4.84 1.76 -9.43
CA TYR A 27 3.68 2.28 -8.72
C TYR A 27 4.14 3.11 -7.52
N GLU A 28 3.31 4.04 -7.08
CA GLU A 28 3.57 4.88 -5.91
C GLU A 28 2.66 4.42 -4.77
N MET A 29 3.25 4.05 -3.63
CA MET A 29 2.51 3.69 -2.42
C MET A 29 2.50 4.88 -1.47
N VAL A 30 1.38 5.10 -0.80
CA VAL A 30 1.20 6.17 0.17
C VAL A 30 0.74 5.56 1.48
N VAL A 31 1.33 6.03 2.59
CA VAL A 31 1.15 5.45 3.91
C VAL A 31 0.65 6.50 4.91
N PHE A 32 -0.50 6.22 5.52
CA PHE A 32 -0.98 6.89 6.71
C PHE A 32 -0.65 6.03 7.93
N GLN A 33 -0.04 6.62 8.95
CA GLN A 33 0.30 5.94 10.20
C GLN A 33 0.24 6.95 11.36
N PRO A 34 0.19 6.53 12.62
CA PRO A 34 0.12 7.46 13.74
C PRO A 34 1.47 8.19 13.85
N VAL A 35 1.46 9.49 14.12
CA VAL A 35 2.64 10.18 14.65
C VAL A 35 2.69 9.84 16.13
N GLU A 36 3.80 9.27 16.61
CA GLU A 36 4.04 9.09 18.04
C GLU A 36 3.96 10.46 18.73
N THR A 37 2.79 10.78 19.27
CA THR A 37 2.57 11.97 20.10
C THR A 37 2.36 11.51 21.54
N PRO A 38 2.66 12.34 22.55
CA PRO A 38 2.42 11.97 23.95
C PRO A 38 0.95 11.61 24.26
N GLU A 39 0.03 11.98 23.36
CA GLU A 39 -1.42 11.78 23.47
C GLU A 39 -1.95 10.62 22.61
N THR A 40 -1.11 9.97 21.78
CA THR A 40 -1.55 8.80 21.01
C THR A 40 -1.92 7.66 21.95
N ILE A 41 -3.16 7.20 21.81
CA ILE A 41 -3.81 6.23 22.68
C ILE A 41 -3.06 4.88 22.60
N ASN A 42 -2.73 4.32 23.76
CA ASN A 42 -1.80 3.19 23.89
C ASN A 42 -2.40 1.82 23.52
N THR A 43 -3.69 1.74 23.18
CA THR A 43 -4.36 0.44 22.97
C THR A 43 -4.17 -0.08 21.56
N TRP A 44 -4.05 0.79 20.56
CA TRP A 44 -4.01 0.40 19.16
C TRP A 44 -3.01 1.21 18.35
N SER A 45 -2.48 0.59 17.30
CA SER A 45 -1.77 1.25 16.21
C SER A 45 -2.40 0.82 14.89
N ALA A 46 -2.51 1.75 13.96
CA ALA A 46 -3.19 1.54 12.70
C ALA A 46 -2.39 2.16 11.55
N GLN A 47 -2.30 1.45 10.43
CA GLN A 47 -1.58 1.90 9.25
C GLN A 47 -2.43 1.64 8.00
N LEU A 48 -2.70 2.67 7.21
CA LEU A 48 -3.36 2.52 5.91
C LEU A 48 -2.32 2.70 4.80
N GLN A 49 -2.26 1.73 3.89
CA GLN A 49 -1.40 1.73 2.72
C GLN A 49 -2.26 1.70 1.47
N TYR A 50 -2.03 2.62 0.53
CA TYR A 50 -2.74 2.60 -0.75
C TYR A 50 -1.83 2.94 -1.92
N VAL A 51 -2.20 2.49 -3.12
CA VAL A 51 -1.47 2.80 -4.36
C VAL A 51 -2.04 4.07 -4.97
N ASN A 52 -1.28 5.16 -4.97
CA ASN A 52 -1.68 6.46 -5.53
C ASN A 52 -1.62 6.51 -7.06
N TYR A 53 -0.59 5.88 -7.63
CA TYR A 53 -0.40 5.80 -9.06
C TYR A 53 0.20 4.45 -9.44
N SER A 54 -0.15 3.92 -10.61
CA SER A 54 0.41 2.68 -11.14
C SER A 54 0.43 2.67 -12.65
N GLU A 55 1.57 2.29 -13.22
CA GLU A 55 1.71 1.96 -14.65
C GLU A 55 1.34 0.50 -14.95
N MET A 56 1.08 -0.29 -13.90
CA MET A 56 0.71 -1.70 -13.99
C MET A 56 -0.80 -1.85 -14.13
N LYS A 57 -1.22 -2.84 -14.93
CA LYS A 57 -2.65 -3.22 -15.07
C LYS A 57 -3.25 -3.77 -13.79
N GLU A 58 -2.46 -4.44 -12.96
CA GLU A 58 -2.86 -4.97 -11.66
C GLU A 58 -2.09 -4.21 -10.59
N THR A 59 -2.82 -3.41 -9.80
CA THR A 59 -2.27 -2.73 -8.62
C THR A 59 -2.30 -3.66 -7.42
N PRO A 60 -1.31 -3.61 -6.52
CA PRO A 60 -1.45 -4.16 -5.18
C PRO A 60 -2.74 -3.68 -4.49
N PRO A 61 -3.33 -4.50 -3.61
CA PRO A 61 -4.51 -4.08 -2.84
C PRO A 61 -4.15 -2.95 -1.86
N ASP A 62 -5.14 -2.12 -1.55
CA ASP A 62 -5.05 -1.11 -0.51
C ASP A 62 -5.36 -1.78 0.85
N ILE A 63 -4.48 -1.61 1.83
CA ILE A 63 -4.47 -2.43 3.06
C ILE A 63 -4.53 -1.54 4.30
N LEU A 64 -5.47 -1.82 5.20
CA LEU A 64 -5.48 -1.34 6.58
C LEU A 64 -4.86 -2.40 7.49
N LYS A 65 -3.80 -2.04 8.21
CA LYS A 65 -3.13 -2.88 9.20
C LYS A 65 -3.43 -2.37 10.59
N LEU A 66 -3.74 -3.27 11.51
CA LEU A 66 -3.96 -2.97 12.92
C LEU A 66 -3.03 -3.78 13.81
N THR A 67 -2.59 -3.16 14.89
CA THR A 67 -1.85 -3.80 15.98
C THR A 67 -2.49 -3.42 17.31
N TYR A 68 -2.88 -4.43 18.07
CA TYR A 68 -3.33 -4.26 19.45
C TYR A 68 -2.13 -4.18 20.40
N ASN A 69 -2.04 -3.08 21.15
CA ASN A 69 -0.97 -2.76 22.10
C ASN A 69 -1.46 -2.74 23.57
N GLY A 70 -2.72 -3.13 23.82
CA GLY A 70 -3.31 -3.07 25.16
C GLY A 70 -2.56 -3.92 26.18
N VAL A 71 -2.08 -3.28 27.26
CA VAL A 71 -1.35 -3.95 28.33
C VAL A 71 -2.32 -4.55 29.35
N GLY A 72 -2.15 -5.83 29.67
CA GLY A 72 -2.90 -6.51 30.73
C GLY A 72 -4.32 -6.95 30.35
N SER A 73 -4.69 -6.85 29.07
CA SER A 73 -5.95 -7.36 28.52
C SER A 73 -5.68 -8.36 27.39
N PRO A 74 -6.50 -9.41 27.22
CA PRO A 74 -6.33 -10.34 26.12
C PRO A 74 -6.49 -9.63 24.77
N VAL A 75 -5.73 -10.08 23.77
CA VAL A 75 -5.90 -9.67 22.38
C VAL A 75 -7.33 -10.07 21.95
N PRO A 76 -8.16 -9.14 21.43
CA PRO A 76 -9.46 -9.50 20.88
C PRO A 76 -9.28 -10.38 19.64
N ASN A 77 -10.21 -11.29 19.37
CA ASN A 77 -10.11 -12.16 18.19
C ASN A 77 -10.41 -11.41 16.89
N GLU A 78 -11.28 -10.41 16.97
CA GLU A 78 -11.82 -9.66 15.84
C GLU A 78 -12.04 -8.22 16.28
N VAL A 79 -11.81 -7.28 15.36
CA VAL A 79 -12.09 -5.87 15.54
C VAL A 79 -12.81 -5.35 14.30
N MET A 80 -13.94 -4.69 14.51
CA MET A 80 -14.64 -3.98 13.44
C MET A 80 -14.00 -2.59 13.29
N PHE A 81 -13.66 -2.21 12.07
CA PHE A 81 -13.17 -0.87 11.76
C PHE A 81 -14.20 -0.10 10.94
N HIS A 82 -14.15 1.22 11.06
CA HIS A 82 -14.94 2.15 10.26
C HIS A 82 -14.17 3.44 10.02
N ILE A 83 -14.06 3.88 8.75
CA ILE A 83 -13.51 5.20 8.43
C ILE A 83 -14.64 6.22 8.51
N GLN A 84 -14.56 7.12 9.49
CA GLN A 84 -15.64 8.05 9.79
C GLN A 84 -15.89 9.00 8.62
N GLY A 85 -17.17 9.24 8.31
CA GLY A 85 -17.58 10.06 7.17
C GLY A 85 -17.63 9.30 5.83
N THR A 86 -17.38 7.99 5.84
CA THR A 86 -17.47 7.12 4.66
C THR A 86 -18.42 5.95 4.90
N SER A 87 -18.64 5.09 3.90
CA SER A 87 -19.25 3.76 4.06
C SER A 87 -18.24 2.65 4.30
N ILE A 88 -16.95 2.98 4.38
CA ILE A 88 -15.87 2.01 4.50
C ILE A 88 -15.88 1.44 5.92
N SER A 89 -16.16 0.15 6.01
CA SER A 89 -16.12 -0.62 7.25
C SER A 89 -15.84 -2.08 6.95
N GLY A 90 -15.34 -2.81 7.94
CA GLY A 90 -15.17 -4.24 7.85
C GLY A 90 -14.63 -4.84 9.14
N ASP A 91 -14.51 -6.16 9.15
CA ASP A 91 -13.96 -6.91 10.26
C ASP A 91 -12.52 -7.31 9.98
N ILE A 92 -11.66 -7.20 11.00
CA ILE A 92 -10.26 -7.63 10.97
C ILE A 92 -10.08 -8.71 12.02
N GLU A 93 -9.80 -9.92 11.55
CA GLU A 93 -9.32 -11.00 12.42
C GLU A 93 -7.90 -10.71 12.90
N LEU A 94 -7.67 -10.89 14.21
CA LEU A 94 -6.39 -10.64 14.83
C LEU A 94 -5.71 -11.96 15.17
N LYS A 95 -4.41 -12.00 14.85
CA LYS A 95 -3.53 -13.08 15.26
C LYS A 95 -3.24 -12.97 16.76
N ASN A 96 -2.71 -14.04 17.33
CA ASN A 96 -2.31 -14.10 18.74
C ASN A 96 -1.27 -13.04 19.14
N ASP A 97 -0.54 -12.47 18.17
CA ASP A 97 0.43 -11.39 18.38
C ASP A 97 -0.21 -9.99 18.37
N GLY A 98 -1.54 -9.89 18.22
CA GLY A 98 -2.26 -8.63 18.18
C GLY A 98 -2.35 -8.00 16.79
N THR A 99 -1.83 -8.63 15.74
CA THR A 99 -1.79 -8.06 14.39
C THR A 99 -2.92 -8.57 13.50
N GLY A 100 -3.45 -7.71 12.64
CA GLY A 100 -4.42 -8.07 11.60
C GLY A 100 -4.42 -7.08 10.44
N GLU A 101 -5.00 -7.50 9.32
CA GLU A 101 -5.05 -6.72 8.08
C GLU A 101 -6.41 -6.89 7.41
N ALA A 102 -6.92 -5.81 6.82
CA ALA A 102 -8.07 -5.83 5.91
C ALA A 102 -7.72 -5.18 4.58
N ILE A 103 -8.29 -5.72 3.50
CA ILE A 103 -8.27 -5.10 2.19
C ILE A 103 -9.41 -4.08 2.13
N ILE A 104 -9.07 -2.85 1.76
CA ILE A 104 -10.02 -1.76 1.62
C ILE A 104 -10.50 -1.69 0.17
N ASP A 105 -11.79 -1.38 -0.01
CA ASP A 105 -12.35 -1.11 -1.32
C ASP A 105 -11.70 0.16 -1.92
N ARG A 106 -11.03 -0.03 -3.06
CA ARG A 106 -10.23 1.02 -3.69
C ARG A 106 -11.08 2.19 -4.18
N GLU A 107 -12.24 1.91 -4.77
CA GLU A 107 -13.11 2.95 -5.32
C GLU A 107 -13.58 3.89 -4.21
N GLN A 108 -14.11 3.33 -3.12
CA GLN A 108 -14.53 4.13 -1.97
C GLN A 108 -13.37 4.85 -1.28
N LEU A 109 -12.19 4.22 -1.20
CA LEU A 109 -11.03 4.85 -0.60
C LEU A 109 -10.56 6.05 -1.43
N LEU A 110 -10.45 5.91 -2.75
CA LEU A 110 -10.05 7.01 -3.63
C LEU A 110 -11.07 8.15 -3.62
N ASP A 111 -12.38 7.84 -3.63
CA ASP A 111 -13.43 8.85 -3.51
C ASP A 111 -13.30 9.66 -2.21
N TYR A 112 -12.99 8.99 -1.10
CA TYR A 112 -12.73 9.68 0.17
C TYR A 112 -11.44 10.50 0.12
N LEU A 113 -10.37 9.95 -0.46
CA LEU A 113 -9.08 10.62 -0.55
C LEU A 113 -9.16 11.90 -1.39
N ASP A 114 -9.96 11.92 -2.46
CA ASP A 114 -10.23 13.13 -3.26
C ASP A 114 -10.84 14.29 -2.44
N THR A 115 -11.43 13.99 -1.27
CA THR A 115 -11.94 15.04 -0.36
C THR A 115 -10.87 15.66 0.53
N ILE A 116 -9.72 14.98 0.71
CA ILE A 116 -8.63 15.42 1.60
C ILE A 116 -7.32 15.73 0.85
N ILE A 117 -7.22 15.33 -0.42
CA ILE A 117 -6.15 15.66 -1.35
C ILE A 117 -6.52 16.95 -2.09
N LEU A 118 -5.65 17.95 -2.03
CA LEU A 118 -5.80 19.18 -2.79
C LEU A 118 -5.44 18.99 -4.27
N GLU A 119 -5.86 19.92 -5.14
CA GLU A 119 -5.56 19.90 -6.58
C GLU A 119 -4.05 19.82 -6.90
N ASP A 120 -3.18 20.26 -5.99
CA ASP A 120 -1.72 20.20 -6.14
C ASP A 120 -1.10 18.87 -5.65
N GLY A 121 -1.93 17.91 -5.22
CA GLY A 121 -1.53 16.62 -4.68
C GLY A 121 -1.19 16.64 -3.19
N THR A 122 -1.31 17.78 -2.51
CA THR A 122 -1.06 17.87 -1.07
C THR A 122 -2.18 17.19 -0.29
N ILE A 123 -1.83 16.19 0.52
CA ILE A 123 -2.75 15.63 1.52
C ILE A 123 -2.76 16.55 2.74
N THR A 124 -3.91 17.19 3.00
CA THR A 124 -4.07 18.15 4.11
C THR A 124 -4.90 17.62 5.27
N GLY A 125 -5.44 16.42 5.13
CA GLY A 125 -6.29 15.77 6.12
C GLY A 125 -5.62 14.62 6.87
N SER A 126 -6.36 14.11 7.85
CA SER A 126 -6.10 12.86 8.53
C SER A 126 -7.29 11.94 8.37
N ILE A 127 -7.09 10.63 8.47
CA ILE A 127 -8.16 9.64 8.35
C ILE A 127 -8.66 9.29 9.76
N PRO A 128 -9.90 9.66 10.14
CA PRO A 128 -10.50 9.24 11.40
C PRO A 128 -10.97 7.79 11.30
N LEU A 129 -10.41 6.92 12.12
CA LEU A 129 -10.68 5.49 12.18
C LEU A 129 -11.34 5.15 13.51
N VAL A 130 -12.52 4.56 13.47
CA VAL A 130 -13.22 4.05 14.65
C VAL A 130 -13.06 2.54 14.70
N LEU A 131 -12.53 2.03 15.81
CA LEU A 131 -12.37 0.61 16.10
C LEU A 131 -13.39 0.18 17.15
N SER A 132 -14.01 -0.99 16.97
CA SER A 132 -14.97 -1.56 17.92
C SER A 132 -14.70 -3.04 18.14
N TRP A 133 -14.66 -3.47 19.41
CA TRP A 133 -14.45 -4.87 19.79
C TRP A 133 -15.23 -5.18 21.09
N GLY A 134 -16.08 -6.21 21.05
CA GLY A 134 -17.04 -6.44 22.14
C GLY A 134 -17.94 -5.22 22.36
N ASP A 135 -17.96 -4.70 23.59
CA ASP A 135 -18.70 -3.49 23.98
C ASP A 135 -17.83 -2.22 24.02
N LEU A 136 -16.60 -2.29 23.52
CA LEU A 136 -15.62 -1.20 23.56
C LEU A 136 -15.49 -0.54 22.18
N THR A 137 -15.20 0.76 22.19
CA THR A 137 -14.95 1.57 21.00
C THR A 137 -13.79 2.52 21.27
N GLU A 138 -12.92 2.70 20.28
CA GLU A 138 -11.80 3.66 20.30
C GLU A 138 -11.68 4.38 18.95
N GLU A 139 -11.36 5.67 18.99
CA GLU A 139 -11.15 6.49 17.79
C GLU A 139 -9.66 6.80 17.66
N ILE A 140 -9.11 6.56 16.47
CA ILE A 140 -7.71 6.76 16.11
C ILE A 140 -7.68 7.66 14.89
N THR A 141 -6.86 8.69 14.94
CA THR A 141 -6.63 9.57 13.79
C THR A 141 -5.33 9.20 13.09
N LEU A 142 -5.38 8.90 11.79
CA LEU A 142 -4.22 8.58 10.97
C LEU A 142 -3.75 9.82 10.21
N PRO A 143 -2.74 10.56 10.70
CA PRO A 143 -2.13 11.63 9.93
C PRO A 143 -1.38 11.07 8.73
N TYR A 144 -1.33 11.86 7.66
CA TYR A 144 -0.46 11.59 6.54
C TYR A 144 1.00 11.81 6.95
N LEU A 145 1.88 10.83 6.66
CA LEU A 145 3.28 10.89 7.06
C LEU A 145 4.24 10.84 5.86
N THR A 146 4.08 9.89 4.94
CA THR A 146 5.04 9.68 3.85
C THR A 146 4.41 9.00 2.64
N ALA A 147 4.80 9.43 1.43
CA ALA A 147 4.68 8.63 0.21
C ALA A 147 5.91 7.70 0.09
N VAL A 148 5.67 6.39 0.11
CA VAL A 148 6.70 5.38 -0.12
C VAL A 148 6.71 5.02 -1.61
N LYS A 149 7.69 5.56 -2.34
CA LYS A 149 7.95 5.12 -3.71
C LYS A 149 8.69 3.79 -3.68
N ASP A 150 7.96 2.67 -3.63
CA ASP A 150 8.60 1.34 -3.59
C ASP A 150 8.79 0.73 -4.99
N PHE A 151 9.97 0.12 -5.17
CA PHE A 151 10.56 -0.24 -6.45
C PHE A 151 10.39 -1.73 -6.81
N GLU A 152 10.20 -1.96 -8.11
CA GLU A 152 10.53 -3.15 -8.93
C GLU A 152 9.69 -4.45 -8.83
N LYS A 153 8.98 -4.72 -9.93
CA LYS A 153 8.69 -6.07 -10.40
C LYS A 153 9.88 -6.63 -11.18
N THR A 154 11.08 -6.70 -10.60
CA THR A 154 12.22 -7.32 -11.30
C THR A 154 13.13 -8.15 -10.40
N THR A 155 13.55 -9.29 -10.96
CA THR A 155 14.66 -10.17 -10.56
C THR A 155 14.46 -11.19 -9.43
N LEU A 156 13.88 -10.89 -8.27
CA LEU A 156 13.89 -11.86 -7.15
C LEU A 156 13.08 -13.15 -7.44
N ASP A 157 11.92 -12.99 -8.06
CA ASP A 157 11.01 -14.09 -8.43
C ASP A 157 11.57 -14.94 -9.59
N LYS A 158 12.41 -14.34 -10.44
CA LYS A 158 13.18 -15.05 -11.48
C LYS A 158 14.43 -15.75 -10.92
N LEU A 159 15.06 -15.19 -9.87
CA LEU A 159 16.21 -15.80 -9.17
C LEU A 159 15.79 -16.99 -8.32
N LEU A 160 14.65 -16.89 -7.61
CA LEU A 160 14.08 -17.99 -6.82
C LEU A 160 13.60 -19.15 -7.69
N LYS A 161 13.04 -18.87 -8.88
CA LYS A 161 12.69 -19.91 -9.88
C LYS A 161 13.90 -20.52 -10.59
N PHE A 162 15.07 -19.88 -10.58
CA PHE A 162 16.30 -20.44 -11.14
C PHE A 162 17.09 -21.28 -10.13
N LEU A 163 16.79 -21.12 -8.83
CA LEU A 163 17.44 -21.82 -7.72
C LEU A 163 16.60 -22.97 -7.12
N SER A 164 15.37 -23.20 -7.61
CA SER A 164 14.51 -24.34 -7.26
C SER A 164 14.57 -25.46 -8.31
#